data_AF-A0A2W5S7X4-F1
#
_entry.id   AF-A0A2W5S7X4-F1
#
_cell.length_a   1.000
_cell.length_b   1.000
_cell.length_c   1.000
_cell.angle_alpha   90.00
_cell.angle_beta   90.00
_cell.angle_gamma   90.00
#
_symmetry.space_group_name_H-M   'P 1'
#
loop_
_entity.id
_entity.type
_entity.pdbx_description
1 polymer ?
#
loop_
_entity_poly.entity_id
_entity_poly.type
_entity_poly.pdbx_seq_one_letter_code
_entity_poly.pdbx_strand_id
1 'polypeptide(L)'
;MHRQREWDAGGEANNADWRMNELAGECGEVCNVLKKINRERVGVPGSRATKADLAEELADVVICIDLYQMTTGGREVTSSNDVGYLAAYSLTHLGVHLQAAIGRAATRLVLNPTVTGEDQHVSFVGLLDVCRGIAKREGIDLTMAVAQKFNATSKKMGLETMMNLTNDAKPDEPLPEGVWYDAGSGTFRKRGSDEDMGEAFWKKWRGRNHQFPITSTGNDPK
;
A
#
# COMPACT_ATOMS: atom_id res chain seq x y z
N MET A 1 -14.52 12.23 1.96
CA MET A 1 -15.79 12.85 1.49
C MET A 1 -15.63 14.04 0.52
N HIS A 2 -14.51 14.77 0.52
CA HIS A 2 -14.26 15.87 -0.45
C HIS A 2 -13.80 15.32 -1.83
N ARG A 3 -12.78 14.45 -1.83
CA ARG A 3 -12.17 13.82 -3.02
C ARG A 3 -13.13 13.14 -4.01
N GLN A 4 -14.09 12.35 -3.53
CA GLN A 4 -15.02 11.64 -4.43
C GLN A 4 -15.92 12.60 -5.22
N ARG A 5 -16.30 13.74 -4.62
CA ARG A 5 -17.12 14.76 -5.28
C ARG A 5 -16.34 15.52 -6.34
N GLU A 6 -15.02 15.62 -6.20
CA GLU A 6 -14.14 16.19 -7.21
C GLU A 6 -13.89 15.24 -8.37
N TRP A 7 -13.79 13.93 -8.11
CA TRP A 7 -13.40 12.92 -9.11
C TRP A 7 -14.58 12.40 -9.95
N ASP A 8 -15.78 12.36 -9.38
CA ASP A 8 -16.99 11.91 -10.07
C ASP A 8 -18.17 12.83 -9.72
N ALA A 9 -18.21 13.99 -10.37
CA ALA A 9 -19.27 14.98 -10.17
C ALA A 9 -20.67 14.47 -10.57
N GLY A 10 -20.74 13.43 -11.43
CA GLY A 10 -21.99 12.81 -11.90
C GLY A 10 -22.47 11.64 -11.04
N GLY A 11 -21.59 11.01 -10.27
CA GLY A 11 -21.90 9.93 -9.33
C GLY A 11 -22.16 8.55 -9.97
N GLU A 12 -22.08 8.44 -11.30
CA GLU A 12 -22.36 7.20 -12.03
C GLU A 12 -21.24 6.16 -11.90
N ALA A 13 -20.01 6.59 -11.61
CA ALA A 13 -18.82 5.75 -11.42
C ALA A 13 -18.52 5.47 -9.94
N ASN A 14 -19.53 5.61 -9.07
CA ASN A 14 -19.35 5.54 -7.62
C ASN A 14 -20.17 4.40 -6.99
N ASN A 15 -20.09 3.19 -7.56
CA ASN A 15 -20.64 1.98 -6.98
C ASN A 15 -19.58 0.89 -6.80
N ALA A 16 -19.90 -0.12 -5.97
CA ALA A 16 -19.00 -1.20 -5.62
C ALA A 16 -18.51 -1.99 -6.84
N ASP A 17 -19.39 -2.28 -7.80
CA ASP A 17 -19.07 -3.10 -8.96
C ASP A 17 -18.05 -2.40 -9.86
N TRP A 18 -18.26 -1.12 -10.13
CA TRP A 18 -17.35 -0.31 -10.93
C TRP A 18 -15.98 -0.20 -10.26
N ARG A 19 -15.94 0.06 -8.94
CA ARG A 19 -14.69 0.15 -8.17
C ARG A 19 -13.93 -1.18 -8.10
N MET A 20 -14.65 -2.29 -7.97
CA MET A 20 -14.03 -3.61 -8.00
C MET A 20 -13.44 -3.91 -9.38
N ASN A 21 -14.14 -3.53 -10.46
CA ASN A 21 -13.66 -3.71 -11.81
C ASN A 21 -12.44 -2.83 -12.12
N GLU A 22 -12.44 -1.57 -11.67
CA GLU A 22 -11.28 -0.66 -11.70
C GLU A 22 -10.07 -1.31 -10.99
N LEU A 23 -10.25 -1.73 -9.73
CA LEU A 23 -9.19 -2.39 -8.95
C LEU A 23 -8.67 -3.68 -9.62
N ALA A 24 -9.54 -4.48 -10.25
CA ALA A 24 -9.14 -5.66 -11.00
C ALA A 24 -8.31 -5.31 -12.25
N GLY A 25 -8.61 -4.19 -12.90
CA GLY A 25 -7.81 -3.61 -13.98
C GLY A 25 -6.40 -3.29 -13.51
N GLU A 26 -6.26 -2.51 -12.43
CA GLU A 26 -4.95 -2.12 -11.87
C GLU A 26 -4.11 -3.34 -11.46
N CYS A 27 -4.73 -4.37 -10.87
CA CYS A 27 -4.03 -5.63 -10.58
C CYS A 27 -3.50 -6.31 -11.85
N GLY A 28 -4.24 -6.22 -12.95
CA GLY A 28 -3.82 -6.69 -14.27
C GLY A 28 -2.67 -5.90 -14.86
N GLU A 29 -2.63 -4.59 -14.65
CA GLU A 29 -1.52 -3.70 -15.07
C GLU A 29 -0.22 -4.06 -14.34
N VAL A 30 -0.29 -4.27 -13.02
CA VAL A 30 0.82 -4.82 -12.22
C VAL A 30 1.31 -6.14 -12.81
N CYS A 31 0.41 -7.09 -13.09
CA CYS A 31 0.78 -8.38 -13.70
C CYS A 31 1.48 -8.21 -15.07
N ASN A 32 1.02 -7.25 -15.88
CA ASN A 32 1.63 -6.94 -17.16
C ASN A 32 3.05 -6.37 -17.00
N VAL A 33 3.27 -5.48 -16.03
CA VAL A 33 4.59 -4.93 -15.71
C VAL A 33 5.53 -6.00 -15.16
N LEU A 34 5.09 -6.83 -14.20
CA LEU A 34 5.86 -7.94 -13.67
C LEU A 34 6.31 -8.91 -14.78
N LYS A 35 5.43 -9.21 -15.73
CA LYS A 35 5.74 -10.01 -16.92
C LYS A 35 6.84 -9.36 -17.76
N LYS A 36 6.75 -8.05 -18.02
CA LYS A 36 7.75 -7.31 -18.82
C LYS A 36 9.12 -7.28 -18.12
N ILE A 37 9.16 -7.04 -16.81
CA ILE A 37 10.39 -7.08 -15.99
C ILE A 37 11.00 -8.48 -16.01
N ASN A 38 10.20 -9.52 -15.74
CA ASN A 38 10.71 -10.89 -15.70
C ASN A 38 11.23 -11.33 -17.08
N ARG A 39 10.53 -10.95 -18.15
CA ARG A 39 10.95 -11.20 -19.54
C ARG A 39 12.34 -10.64 -19.83
N GLU A 40 12.62 -9.43 -19.37
CA GLU A 40 13.95 -8.82 -19.48
C GLU A 40 15.02 -9.63 -18.75
N ARG A 41 14.74 -10.02 -17.50
CA ARG A 41 15.67 -10.80 -16.65
C ARG A 41 16.06 -12.15 -17.27
N VAL A 42 15.15 -12.77 -18.01
CA VAL A 42 15.38 -14.08 -18.64
C VAL A 42 15.77 -13.99 -20.12
N GLY A 43 15.97 -12.78 -20.66
CA GLY A 43 16.44 -12.58 -22.04
C GLY A 43 15.40 -12.91 -23.13
N VAL A 44 14.11 -12.94 -22.81
CA VAL A 44 13.06 -13.25 -23.81
C VAL A 44 12.70 -11.99 -24.62
N PRO A 45 12.58 -12.03 -25.96
CA PRO A 45 12.19 -10.87 -26.77
C PRO A 45 10.81 -10.30 -26.40
N GLY A 46 10.62 -8.98 -26.50
CA GLY A 46 9.32 -8.29 -26.31
C GLY A 46 9.42 -6.92 -25.64
N SER A 47 8.28 -6.31 -25.29
CA SER A 47 8.25 -5.06 -24.52
C SER A 47 8.90 -5.19 -23.14
N ARG A 48 9.38 -4.06 -22.60
CA ARG A 48 10.08 -3.95 -21.32
C ARG A 48 9.33 -2.99 -20.39
N ALA A 49 9.67 -3.05 -19.11
CA ALA A 49 9.15 -2.15 -18.09
C ALA A 49 10.20 -1.95 -17.00
N THR A 50 10.13 -0.81 -16.33
CA THR A 50 11.07 -0.42 -15.28
C THR A 50 10.50 -0.68 -13.89
N LYS A 51 11.35 -0.54 -12.86
CA LYS A 51 10.87 -0.53 -11.47
C LYS A 51 9.99 0.68 -11.15
N ALA A 52 10.18 1.80 -11.85
CA ALA A 52 9.32 2.97 -11.69
C ALA A 52 7.91 2.68 -12.22
N ASP A 53 7.81 2.04 -13.39
CA ASP A 53 6.52 1.58 -13.94
C ASP A 53 5.82 0.66 -12.92
N LEU A 54 6.55 -0.28 -12.32
CA LEU A 54 5.97 -1.17 -11.30
C LEU A 54 5.51 -0.41 -10.05
N ALA A 55 6.24 0.61 -9.62
CA ALA A 55 5.86 1.43 -8.48
C ALA A 55 4.57 2.20 -8.75
N GLU A 56 4.40 2.73 -9.96
CA GLU A 56 3.16 3.40 -10.39
C GLU A 56 1.96 2.45 -10.37
N GLU A 57 2.08 1.26 -10.96
CA GLU A 57 0.94 0.32 -10.99
C GLU A 57 0.60 -0.23 -9.60
N LEU A 58 1.61 -0.47 -8.74
CA LEU A 58 1.36 -0.87 -7.36
C LEU A 58 0.67 0.24 -6.56
N ALA A 59 1.01 1.51 -6.84
CA ALA A 59 0.36 2.64 -6.23
C ALA A 59 -1.11 2.75 -6.64
N ASP A 60 -1.43 2.51 -7.92
CA ASP A 60 -2.81 2.52 -8.41
C ASP A 60 -3.67 1.44 -7.76
N VAL A 61 -3.13 0.22 -7.54
CA VAL A 61 -3.83 -0.82 -6.79
C VAL A 61 -4.19 -0.35 -5.38
N VAL A 62 -3.25 0.24 -4.64
CA VAL A 62 -3.51 0.73 -3.26
C VAL A 62 -4.51 1.88 -3.26
N ILE A 63 -4.42 2.79 -4.23
CA ILE A 63 -5.38 3.89 -4.40
C ILE A 63 -6.78 3.35 -4.71
N CYS A 64 -6.92 2.34 -5.55
CA CYS A 64 -8.21 1.74 -5.89
C CYS A 64 -8.84 0.99 -4.70
N ILE A 65 -8.04 0.36 -3.83
CA ILE A 65 -8.54 -0.20 -2.57
C ILE A 65 -9.15 0.92 -1.70
N ASP A 66 -8.46 2.04 -1.55
CA ASP A 66 -8.96 3.19 -0.77
C ASP A 66 -10.25 3.75 -1.36
N LEU A 67 -10.31 3.94 -2.69
CA LEU A 67 -11.50 4.41 -3.39
C LEU A 67 -12.68 3.45 -3.24
N TYR A 68 -12.44 2.14 -3.28
CA TYR A 68 -13.47 1.15 -3.00
C TYR A 68 -14.04 1.33 -1.59
N GLN A 69 -13.18 1.39 -0.56
CA GLN A 69 -13.61 1.56 0.82
C GLN A 69 -14.38 2.86 1.03
N MET A 70 -13.91 3.95 0.43
CA MET A 70 -14.62 5.24 0.45
C MET A 70 -16.01 5.16 -0.19
N THR A 71 -16.15 4.37 -1.25
CA THR A 71 -17.41 4.18 -1.99
C THR A 71 -18.39 3.33 -1.20
N THR A 72 -17.92 2.26 -0.55
CA THR A 72 -18.76 1.28 0.16
C THR A 72 -18.96 1.58 1.64
N GLY A 73 -18.43 2.71 2.14
CA GLY A 73 -18.46 3.05 3.57
C GLY A 73 -17.60 2.13 4.43
N GLY A 74 -16.59 1.50 3.83
CA GLY A 74 -15.60 0.68 4.50
C GLY A 74 -14.61 1.50 5.33
N ARG A 75 -13.73 0.79 6.03
CA ARG A 75 -12.63 1.38 6.81
C ARG A 75 -11.32 1.30 6.05
N GLU A 76 -10.35 2.12 6.46
CA GLU A 76 -8.98 2.04 5.97
C GLU A 76 -8.45 0.60 6.05
N VAL A 77 -7.78 0.16 4.98
CA VAL A 77 -7.13 -1.16 4.92
C VAL A 77 -5.70 -1.02 5.39
N THR A 78 -5.43 -1.61 6.54
CA THR A 78 -4.10 -1.67 7.13
C THR A 78 -3.73 -3.13 7.36
N SER A 79 -2.43 -3.43 7.30
CA SER A 79 -1.92 -4.76 7.61
C SER A 79 -0.70 -4.64 8.52
N SER A 80 -0.65 -5.47 9.56
CA SER A 80 0.50 -5.65 10.44
C SER A 80 1.28 -6.93 10.14
N ASN A 81 0.93 -7.65 9.07
CA ASN A 81 1.58 -8.91 8.73
C ASN A 81 3.02 -8.67 8.26
N ASP A 82 3.95 -9.51 8.71
CA ASP A 82 5.28 -9.55 8.11
C ASP A 82 5.19 -10.21 6.74
N VAL A 83 5.42 -9.43 5.69
CA VAL A 83 5.42 -9.88 4.29
C VAL A 83 6.82 -10.29 3.81
N GLY A 84 7.81 -10.38 4.71
CA GLY A 84 9.19 -10.76 4.38
C GLY A 84 9.27 -12.09 3.64
N TYR A 85 8.44 -13.06 4.01
CA TYR A 85 8.37 -14.37 3.34
C TYR A 85 7.92 -14.24 1.87
N LEU A 86 7.09 -13.25 1.53
CA LEU A 86 6.62 -13.04 0.17
C LEU A 86 7.76 -12.62 -0.77
N ALA A 87 8.76 -11.91 -0.24
CA ALA A 87 9.90 -11.46 -1.03
C ALA A 87 10.74 -12.63 -1.58
N ALA A 88 10.62 -13.84 -1.01
CA ALA A 88 11.31 -15.03 -1.49
C ALA A 88 10.75 -15.55 -2.84
N TYR A 89 9.47 -15.32 -3.14
CA TYR A 89 8.82 -15.83 -4.34
C TYR A 89 9.16 -15.04 -5.60
N SER A 90 9.17 -15.70 -6.76
CA SER A 90 9.40 -15.03 -8.06
C SER A 90 8.33 -13.98 -8.37
N LEU A 91 8.68 -12.98 -9.19
CA LEU A 91 7.72 -11.93 -9.59
C LEU A 91 6.48 -12.50 -10.28
N THR A 92 6.67 -13.51 -11.15
CA THR A 92 5.55 -14.19 -11.81
C THR A 92 4.62 -14.85 -10.80
N HIS A 93 5.19 -15.49 -9.77
CA HIS A 93 4.40 -16.12 -8.70
C HIS A 93 3.62 -15.06 -7.91
N LEU A 94 4.26 -13.97 -7.52
CA LEU A 94 3.59 -12.86 -6.82
C LEU A 94 2.48 -12.22 -7.65
N GLY A 95 2.65 -12.08 -8.97
CA GLY A 95 1.59 -11.61 -9.87
C GLY A 95 0.37 -12.55 -9.90
N VAL A 96 0.60 -13.88 -9.94
CA VAL A 96 -0.49 -14.86 -9.84
C VAL A 96 -1.22 -14.76 -8.49
N HIS A 97 -0.47 -14.57 -7.39
CA HIS A 97 -1.06 -14.38 -6.06
C HIS A 97 -1.89 -13.10 -5.97
N LEU A 98 -1.44 -12.01 -6.60
CA LEU A 98 -2.19 -10.75 -6.68
C LEU A 98 -3.52 -10.97 -7.41
N GLN A 99 -3.49 -11.60 -8.59
CA GLN A 99 -4.69 -11.86 -9.37
C GLN A 99 -5.68 -12.80 -8.64
N ALA A 100 -5.15 -13.80 -7.92
CA ALA A 100 -5.97 -14.69 -7.12
C ALA A 100 -6.60 -13.96 -5.92
N ALA A 101 -5.87 -13.02 -5.29
CA ALA A 101 -6.39 -12.23 -4.18
C ALA A 101 -7.55 -11.33 -4.63
N ILE A 102 -7.41 -10.61 -5.75
CA ILE A 102 -8.49 -9.75 -6.26
C ILE A 102 -9.70 -10.59 -6.72
N GLY A 103 -9.50 -11.76 -7.32
CA GLY A 103 -10.62 -12.65 -7.67
C GLY A 103 -11.42 -13.12 -6.45
N ARG A 104 -10.73 -13.46 -5.34
CA ARG A 104 -11.38 -13.82 -4.07
C ARG A 104 -12.12 -12.64 -3.46
N ALA A 105 -11.52 -11.44 -3.47
CA ALA A 105 -12.15 -10.22 -2.99
C ALA A 105 -13.40 -9.89 -3.82
N ALA A 106 -13.32 -9.91 -5.16
CA ALA A 106 -14.46 -9.66 -6.04
C ALA A 106 -15.61 -10.65 -5.78
N THR A 107 -15.29 -11.95 -5.66
CA THR A 107 -16.29 -12.98 -5.35
C THR A 107 -16.98 -12.71 -4.01
N ARG A 108 -16.21 -12.32 -2.99
CA ARG A 108 -16.75 -12.09 -1.65
C ARG A 108 -17.53 -10.80 -1.56
N LEU A 109 -17.08 -9.73 -2.21
CA LEU A 109 -17.59 -8.38 -1.97
C LEU A 109 -18.66 -7.92 -2.95
N VAL A 110 -18.63 -8.41 -4.19
CA VAL A 110 -19.60 -8.03 -5.24
C VAL A 110 -20.77 -9.01 -5.29
N LEU A 111 -20.50 -10.31 -5.18
CA LEU A 111 -21.55 -11.33 -5.33
C LEU A 111 -22.33 -11.62 -4.04
N ASN A 112 -22.02 -10.94 -2.95
CA ASN A 112 -22.65 -11.19 -1.65
C ASN A 112 -23.34 -9.93 -1.11
N PRO A 113 -24.68 -9.94 -0.97
CA PRO A 113 -25.42 -8.79 -0.46
C PRO A 113 -25.27 -8.55 1.06
N THR A 114 -24.65 -9.47 1.81
CA THR A 114 -24.53 -9.38 3.29
C THR A 114 -23.11 -9.02 3.76
N VAL A 115 -22.33 -8.34 2.92
CA VAL A 115 -20.93 -7.99 3.21
C VAL A 115 -20.86 -6.92 4.29
N THR A 116 -20.09 -7.20 5.35
CA THR A 116 -19.78 -6.22 6.40
C THR A 116 -18.51 -5.43 6.07
N GLY A 117 -18.29 -4.32 6.77
CA GLY A 117 -17.02 -3.57 6.66
C GLY A 117 -15.79 -4.40 7.07
N GLU A 118 -15.95 -5.38 7.97
CA GLU A 118 -14.87 -6.31 8.33
C GLU A 118 -14.56 -7.29 7.20
N ASP A 119 -15.60 -7.77 6.50
CA ASP A 119 -15.42 -8.60 5.31
C ASP A 119 -14.66 -7.87 4.21
N GLN A 120 -14.93 -6.57 4.03
CA GLN A 120 -14.20 -5.71 3.09
C GLN A 120 -12.73 -5.62 3.47
N HIS A 121 -12.43 -5.28 4.73
CA HIS A 121 -11.06 -5.14 5.22
C HIS A 121 -10.25 -6.43 5.04
N VAL A 122 -10.77 -7.57 5.51
CA VAL A 122 -10.07 -8.87 5.41
C VAL A 122 -9.81 -9.26 3.95
N SER A 123 -10.75 -8.95 3.05
CA SER A 123 -10.60 -9.24 1.61
C SER A 123 -9.45 -8.48 0.97
N PHE A 124 -9.20 -7.25 1.42
CA PHE A 124 -8.15 -6.40 0.86
C PHE A 124 -6.80 -6.51 1.57
N VAL A 125 -6.75 -6.97 2.84
CA VAL A 125 -5.48 -7.20 3.56
C VAL A 125 -4.54 -8.12 2.76
N GLY A 126 -5.06 -9.24 2.25
CA GLY A 126 -4.25 -10.16 1.45
C GLY A 126 -3.74 -9.53 0.14
N LEU A 127 -4.51 -8.62 -0.47
CA LEU A 127 -4.12 -7.91 -1.68
C LEU A 127 -3.01 -6.89 -1.38
N LEU A 128 -3.18 -6.12 -0.30
CA LEU A 128 -2.18 -5.17 0.20
C LEU A 128 -0.87 -5.86 0.58
N ASP A 129 -0.95 -7.02 1.24
CA ASP A 129 0.23 -7.80 1.62
C ASP A 129 1.03 -8.28 0.41
N VAL A 130 0.34 -8.72 -0.66
CA VAL A 130 1.01 -9.10 -1.92
C VAL A 130 1.69 -7.88 -2.56
N CYS A 131 1.03 -6.72 -2.60
CA CYS A 131 1.62 -5.48 -3.10
C CYS A 131 2.89 -5.11 -2.31
N ARG A 132 2.84 -5.17 -0.98
CA ARG A 132 3.99 -4.94 -0.10
C ARG A 132 5.10 -5.97 -0.31
N GLY A 133 4.75 -7.24 -0.53
CA GLY A 133 5.71 -8.30 -0.83
C GLY A 133 6.44 -8.06 -2.16
N ILE A 134 5.72 -7.64 -3.21
CA ILE A 134 6.31 -7.25 -4.50
C ILE A 134 7.22 -6.03 -4.31
N ALA A 135 6.73 -4.99 -3.64
CA ALA A 135 7.50 -3.77 -3.40
C ALA A 135 8.80 -4.07 -2.62
N LYS A 136 8.73 -4.85 -1.55
CA LYS A 136 9.89 -5.29 -0.76
C LYS A 136 10.90 -6.05 -1.60
N ARG A 137 10.45 -6.99 -2.44
CA ARG A 137 11.32 -7.77 -3.33
C ARG A 137 12.08 -6.89 -4.32
N GLU A 138 11.43 -5.85 -4.83
CA GLU A 138 11.99 -4.98 -5.86
C GLU A 138 12.69 -3.73 -5.29
N GLY A 139 12.65 -3.54 -3.98
CA GLY A 139 13.22 -2.38 -3.30
C GLY A 139 12.45 -1.09 -3.57
N ILE A 140 11.12 -1.19 -3.68
CA ILE A 140 10.21 -0.07 -3.93
C ILE A 140 9.65 0.44 -2.60
N ASP A 141 9.72 1.76 -2.41
CA ASP A 141 9.04 2.46 -1.34
C ASP A 141 7.56 2.67 -1.74
N LEU A 142 6.71 1.73 -1.36
CA LEU A 142 5.31 1.71 -1.77
C LEU A 142 4.55 2.93 -1.25
N THR A 143 4.85 3.40 -0.03
CA THR A 143 4.21 4.59 0.55
C THR A 143 4.53 5.83 -0.28
N MET A 144 5.81 6.01 -0.62
CA MET A 144 6.23 7.11 -1.48
C MET A 144 5.59 7.03 -2.88
N ALA A 145 5.54 5.83 -3.46
CA ALA A 145 4.94 5.61 -4.77
C ALA A 145 3.45 6.00 -4.80
N VAL A 146 2.69 5.62 -3.76
CA VAL A 146 1.28 6.01 -3.58
C VAL A 146 1.13 7.52 -3.53
N ALA A 147 1.90 8.20 -2.69
CA ALA A 147 1.83 9.66 -2.56
C ALA A 147 2.19 10.37 -3.88
N GLN A 148 3.22 9.90 -4.58
CA GLN A 148 3.64 10.44 -5.88
C GLN A 148 2.55 10.26 -6.94
N LYS A 149 2.00 9.05 -7.07
CA LYS A 149 0.96 8.75 -8.06
C LYS A 149 -0.31 9.55 -7.81
N PHE A 150 -0.74 9.59 -6.55
CA PHE A 150 -1.88 10.40 -6.14
C PHE A 150 -1.69 11.87 -6.53
N ASN A 151 -0.56 12.47 -6.16
CA ASN A 151 -0.27 13.87 -6.43
C ASN A 151 -0.15 14.18 -7.93
N ALA A 152 0.43 13.27 -8.70
CA ALA A 152 0.51 13.39 -10.16
C ALA A 152 -0.89 13.40 -10.79
N THR A 153 -1.77 12.51 -10.34
CA THR A 153 -3.18 12.46 -10.80
C THR A 153 -3.94 13.71 -10.37
N SER A 154 -3.82 14.14 -9.11
CA SER A 154 -4.45 15.39 -8.63
C SER A 154 -4.03 16.59 -9.47
N LYS A 155 -2.73 16.74 -9.73
CA LYS A 155 -2.22 17.83 -10.58
C LYS A 155 -2.76 17.76 -12.01
N LYS A 156 -2.78 16.57 -12.61
CA LYS A 156 -3.30 16.35 -13.97
C LYS A 156 -4.77 16.73 -14.09
N MET A 157 -5.55 16.48 -13.04
CA MET A 157 -6.99 16.75 -13.00
C MET A 157 -7.34 18.13 -12.42
N GLY A 158 -6.34 18.94 -12.04
CA GLY A 158 -6.54 20.28 -11.48
C GLY A 158 -7.16 20.30 -10.08
N LEU A 159 -6.85 19.29 -9.25
CA LEU A 159 -7.42 19.10 -7.92
C LEU A 159 -6.54 19.70 -6.82
N GLU A 160 -7.18 20.18 -5.76
CA GLU A 160 -6.51 20.83 -4.63
C GLU A 160 -5.99 19.83 -3.59
N THR A 161 -6.62 18.66 -3.49
CA THR A 161 -6.23 17.64 -2.51
C THR A 161 -4.90 16.99 -2.92
N MET A 162 -3.90 17.07 -2.04
CA MET A 162 -2.57 16.49 -2.21
C MET A 162 -2.19 15.64 -0.99
N MET A 163 -1.47 14.54 -1.22
CA MET A 163 -0.83 13.75 -0.15
C MET A 163 0.52 14.35 0.21
N ASN A 164 0.88 14.29 1.49
CA ASN A 164 2.21 14.69 1.92
C ASN A 164 3.27 13.72 1.36
N LEU A 165 4.33 14.26 0.77
CA LEU A 165 5.45 13.48 0.22
C LEU A 165 6.48 13.12 1.30
N THR A 166 6.32 13.59 2.55
CA THR A 166 7.20 13.15 3.64
C THR A 166 6.83 11.73 4.04
N ASN A 167 7.79 10.82 3.90
CA ASN A 167 7.73 9.52 4.55
C ASN A 167 8.03 9.75 6.04
N ASP A 168 7.03 10.21 6.80
CA ASP A 168 7.16 10.30 8.26
C ASP A 168 7.20 8.90 8.90
N ALA A 169 6.86 7.86 8.12
CA ALA A 169 7.44 6.54 8.28
C ALA A 169 8.87 6.56 7.73
N LYS A 170 9.83 6.95 8.57
CA LYS A 170 11.23 6.70 8.25
C LYS A 170 11.40 5.22 7.90
N PRO A 171 12.11 4.88 6.80
CA PRO A 171 12.52 3.49 6.57
C PRO A 171 13.27 3.03 7.81
N ASP A 172 13.06 1.78 8.24
CA ASP A 172 13.76 1.10 9.33
C ASP A 172 15.13 1.76 9.60
N GLU A 173 15.15 2.76 10.49
CA GLU A 173 16.41 3.43 10.81
C GLU A 173 17.26 2.31 11.40
N PRO A 174 18.49 2.08 10.89
CA PRO A 174 19.34 1.06 11.46
C PRO A 174 19.38 1.32 12.96
N LEU A 175 19.11 0.26 13.74
CA LEU A 175 19.14 0.34 15.20
C LEU A 175 20.42 1.09 15.59
N PRO A 176 20.36 1.97 16.61
CA PRO A 176 21.55 2.68 17.07
C PRO A 176 22.73 1.72 17.19
N GLU A 177 23.92 2.16 16.80
CA GLU A 177 25.09 1.31 16.77
C GLU A 177 25.25 0.58 18.11
N GLY A 178 25.30 -0.76 18.05
CA GLY A 178 25.31 -1.60 19.24
C GLY A 178 23.94 -1.90 19.85
N VAL A 179 22.82 -1.78 19.14
CA VAL A 179 21.49 -2.26 19.57
C VAL A 179 21.00 -3.37 18.63
N TRP A 180 20.39 -4.44 19.17
CA TRP A 180 19.87 -5.57 18.39
C TRP A 180 18.54 -6.08 18.96
N TYR A 181 17.76 -6.78 18.12
CA TYR A 181 16.48 -7.38 18.51
C TYR A 181 16.66 -8.83 18.96
N ASP A 182 16.31 -9.13 20.21
CA ASP A 182 16.28 -10.49 20.75
C ASP A 182 14.90 -11.12 20.51
N ALA A 183 14.81 -11.97 19.50
CA ALA A 183 13.57 -12.67 19.15
C ALA A 183 13.10 -13.65 20.26
N GLY A 184 13.98 -14.10 21.15
CA GLY A 184 13.64 -15.02 22.24
C GLY A 184 12.92 -14.34 23.39
N SER A 185 13.28 -13.08 23.69
CA SER A 185 12.63 -12.29 24.74
C SER A 185 11.65 -11.25 24.22
N GLY A 186 11.64 -10.98 22.91
CA GLY A 186 10.80 -9.97 22.27
C GLY A 186 11.25 -8.53 22.60
N THR A 187 12.48 -8.34 23.08
CA THR A 187 13.01 -7.04 23.51
C THR A 187 14.25 -6.62 22.73
N PHE A 188 14.56 -5.32 22.74
CA PHE A 188 15.78 -4.78 22.15
C PHE A 188 16.86 -4.65 23.23
N ARG A 189 18.05 -5.16 22.92
CA ARG A 189 19.19 -5.19 23.84
C ARG A 189 20.37 -4.41 23.30
N LYS A 190 21.17 -3.88 24.22
CA LYS A 190 22.46 -3.27 23.90
C LYS A 190 23.53 -4.37 23.80
N ARG A 191 24.30 -4.35 22.72
CA ARG A 191 25.35 -5.31 22.40
C ARG A 191 26.42 -5.27 23.48
N GLY A 192 26.65 -6.41 24.14
CA GLY A 192 27.57 -6.51 25.28
C GLY A 192 26.93 -6.26 26.65
N SER A 193 25.60 -6.16 26.75
CA SER A 193 24.88 -6.06 28.03
C SER A 193 23.52 -6.74 27.97
N ASP A 194 23.07 -7.31 29.09
CA ASP A 194 21.70 -7.84 29.24
C ASP A 194 20.65 -6.77 29.58
N GLU A 195 21.03 -5.49 29.45
CA GLU A 195 20.14 -4.37 29.73
C GLU A 195 19.04 -4.28 28.66
N ASP A 196 17.80 -4.44 29.10
CA ASP A 196 16.61 -4.13 28.31
C ASP A 196 16.47 -2.60 28.23
N MET A 197 16.35 -2.09 27.00
CA MET A 197 16.22 -0.66 26.74
C MET A 197 14.88 -0.08 27.26
N GLY A 198 13.90 -0.93 27.59
CA GLY A 198 12.69 -0.57 28.32
C GLY A 198 11.66 0.27 27.54
N GLU A 199 10.46 0.41 28.12
CA GLU A 199 9.30 1.07 27.49
C GLU A 199 9.51 2.59 27.21
N ALA A 200 10.40 3.24 27.97
CA ALA A 200 10.73 4.65 27.78
C ALA A 200 11.52 4.90 26.49
N PHE A 201 12.45 4.00 26.14
CA PHE A 201 13.14 4.02 24.85
C PHE A 201 12.12 3.85 23.71
N TRP A 202 11.18 2.91 23.86
CA TRP A 202 10.09 2.70 22.91
C TRP A 202 9.24 3.95 22.67
N LYS A 203 8.80 4.65 23.72
CA LYS A 203 7.98 5.87 23.58
C LYS A 203 8.75 7.00 22.90
N LYS A 204 10.05 7.13 23.18
CA LYS A 204 10.93 8.15 22.57
C LYS A 204 11.27 7.85 21.11
N TRP A 205 11.32 6.58 20.71
CA TRP A 205 11.58 6.14 19.34
C TRP A 205 10.28 6.12 18.49
N ARG A 206 9.17 5.57 19.00
CA ARG A 206 7.85 5.61 18.34
C ARG A 206 7.25 7.02 18.28
N GLY A 207 7.44 7.83 19.32
CA GLY A 207 6.89 9.19 19.42
C GLY A 207 7.47 10.19 18.41
N ARG A 208 8.48 9.80 17.62
CA ARG A 208 8.99 10.59 16.49
C ARG A 208 8.42 10.18 15.13
N ASN A 209 7.76 9.03 15.00
CA ASN A 209 7.45 8.43 13.69
C ASN A 209 5.99 7.95 13.51
N HIS A 210 5.05 8.25 14.42
CA HIS A 210 3.65 7.81 14.26
C HIS A 210 2.62 8.83 14.78
N GLN A 211 2.66 10.05 14.24
CA GLN A 211 1.48 10.90 14.20
C GLN A 211 1.30 11.36 12.76
N PHE A 212 0.17 11.00 12.15
CA PHE A 212 -0.34 11.71 10.99
C PHE A 212 -1.11 12.94 11.50
N PRO A 213 -0.64 14.17 11.27
CA PRO A 213 -1.54 15.30 11.18
C PRO A 213 -1.95 15.44 9.71
N ILE A 214 -3.22 15.21 9.41
CA ILE A 214 -3.85 15.80 8.24
C ILE A 214 -3.83 17.31 8.50
N THR A 215 -2.89 18.04 7.91
CA THR A 215 -3.01 19.49 7.85
C THR A 215 -3.92 19.82 6.68
N SER A 216 -5.20 20.08 6.96
CA SER A 216 -5.97 20.94 6.09
C SER A 216 -5.27 22.29 6.08
N THR A 217 -4.68 22.71 4.97
CA THR A 217 -4.41 24.14 4.76
C THR A 217 -5.74 24.82 4.49
N GLY A 218 -6.60 24.87 5.50
CA GLY A 218 -7.77 25.73 5.52
C GLY A 218 -7.29 27.13 5.84
N ASN A 219 -7.53 28.06 4.92
CA ASN A 219 -7.50 29.48 5.25
C ASN A 219 -8.47 29.72 6.40
N ASP A 220 -7.96 30.19 7.54
CA ASP A 220 -8.80 30.82 8.57
C ASP A 220 -9.42 32.09 7.98
N PRO A 221 -10.76 32.23 7.97
CA PRO A 221 -11.37 33.52 7.71
C PRO A 221 -11.16 34.43 8.93
N LYS A 222 -10.81 35.69 8.64
CA LYS A 222 -10.76 36.79 9.61
C LYS A 222 -12.11 37.07 10.24
#